data_AF-B4W3B0-F1
#
_entry.id   AF-B4W3B0-F1
#
_cell.length_a   1.000
_cell.length_b   1.000
_cell.length_c   1.000
_cell.angle_alpha   90.00
_cell.angle_beta   90.00
_cell.angle_gamma   90.00
#
_symmetry.space_group_name_H-M   'P 1'
#
loop_
_entity.id
_entity.type
_entity.pdbx_description
1 polymer ?
#
loop_
_entity_poly.entity_id
_entity_poly.type
_entity_poly.pdbx_seq_one_letter_code
_entity_poly.pdbx_strand_id
1 'polypeptide(L)'
;MSSREIYKGLPTVYPINPTQRNGLDPEYYALIHQIYTVDGNCFKDSNHHWLKRIGQLDKSDKEAIEKRLHYFLVIQDNPNSDWFSQNASPELAKKVFYQLSEDERNNLIDEFLGF
;
A
#
# COMPACT_ATOMS: atom_id res chain seq x y z
N MET A 1 -5.65 10.71 -2.82
CA MET A 1 -5.94 11.10 -4.22
C MET A 1 -6.10 12.62 -4.27
N SER A 2 -5.69 13.28 -5.34
CA SER A 2 -5.81 14.74 -5.48
C SER A 2 -6.03 15.14 -6.94
N SER A 3 -6.75 16.24 -7.20
CA SER A 3 -6.85 16.86 -8.53
C SER A 3 -5.85 18.02 -8.72
N ARG A 4 -4.97 18.27 -7.74
CA ARG A 4 -4.01 19.37 -7.80
C ARG A 4 -2.85 19.03 -8.73
N GLU A 5 -2.58 19.92 -9.68
CA GLU A 5 -1.49 19.75 -10.66
C GLU A 5 -0.08 19.72 -10.03
N ILE A 6 0.09 20.21 -8.79
CA ILE A 6 1.38 20.21 -8.09
C ILE A 6 1.99 18.81 -7.92
N TYR A 7 1.16 17.76 -8.02
CA TYR A 7 1.60 16.36 -7.88
C TYR A 7 2.04 15.74 -9.22
N LYS A 8 1.82 16.44 -10.34
CA LYS A 8 2.16 15.96 -11.67
C LYS A 8 3.67 15.76 -11.81
N GLY A 9 4.06 14.62 -12.38
CA GLY A 9 5.45 14.28 -12.66
C GLY A 9 6.23 13.67 -11.48
N LEU A 10 5.63 13.57 -10.28
CA LEU A 10 6.27 12.86 -9.17
C LEU A 10 6.30 11.34 -9.45
N PRO A 11 7.42 10.64 -9.18
CA PRO A 11 7.54 9.19 -9.43
C PRO A 11 6.52 8.35 -8.65
N THR A 12 6.11 8.83 -7.48
CA THR A 12 5.13 8.20 -6.59
C THR A 12 3.69 8.65 -6.88
N VAL A 13 3.44 9.19 -8.07
CA VAL A 13 2.13 9.67 -8.49
C VAL A 13 1.73 9.01 -9.79
N TYR A 14 0.45 8.65 -9.89
CA TYR A 14 -0.13 8.08 -11.09
C TYR A 14 -1.35 8.91 -11.54
N PRO A 15 -1.36 9.44 -12.78
CA PRO A 15 -2.56 10.05 -13.35
C PRO A 15 -3.59 8.95 -13.63
N ILE A 16 -4.78 9.08 -13.03
CA ILE A 16 -5.88 8.14 -13.24
C ILE A 16 -6.63 8.57 -14.50
N ASN A 17 -6.87 7.63 -15.41
CA ASN A 17 -7.65 7.89 -16.61
C ASN A 17 -9.12 8.13 -16.22
N PRO A 18 -9.73 9.30 -16.50
CA PRO A 18 -11.13 9.53 -16.21
C PRO A 18 -12.01 8.61 -17.06
N THR A 19 -12.90 7.84 -16.43
CA THR A 19 -13.85 6.99 -17.14
C THR A 19 -15.24 7.11 -16.53
N GLN A 20 -16.28 6.85 -17.32
CA GLN A 20 -17.66 6.85 -16.80
C GLN A 20 -17.84 5.85 -15.62
N ARG A 21 -17.00 4.82 -15.54
CA ARG A 21 -17.05 3.80 -14.48
C ARG A 21 -16.43 4.26 -13.17
N ASN A 22 -15.39 5.09 -13.22
CA ASN A 22 -14.75 5.61 -12.02
C ASN A 22 -15.41 6.89 -11.51
N GLY A 23 -16.24 7.56 -12.32
CA GLY A 23 -17.01 8.72 -11.93
C GLY A 23 -16.13 9.94 -11.61
N LEU A 24 -14.90 9.96 -12.09
CA LEU A 24 -13.94 11.03 -11.88
C LEU A 24 -14.08 12.06 -13.01
N ASP A 25 -14.34 13.30 -12.62
CA ASP A 25 -14.28 14.50 -13.46
C ASP A 25 -13.98 15.67 -12.50
N PRO A 26 -12.82 16.36 -12.56
CA PRO A 26 -11.77 16.37 -13.58
C PRO A 26 -10.69 15.26 -13.43
N GLU A 27 -9.52 15.41 -14.05
CA GLU A 27 -8.37 14.50 -13.90
C GLU A 27 -7.90 14.41 -12.43
N TYR A 28 -7.69 13.19 -11.94
CA TYR A 28 -7.22 12.91 -10.58
C TYR A 28 -5.93 12.10 -10.59
N TYR A 29 -5.15 12.30 -9.53
CA TYR A 29 -3.88 11.64 -9.29
C TYR A 29 -3.97 10.71 -8.08
N ALA A 30 -3.59 9.44 -8.26
CA ALA A 30 -3.31 8.53 -7.14
C ALA A 30 -1.94 8.90 -6.54
N LEU A 31 -1.93 9.18 -5.24
CA LEU A 31 -0.73 9.58 -4.49
C LEU A 31 -0.21 8.36 -3.73
N ILE A 32 0.71 7.60 -4.36
CA ILE A 32 1.19 6.31 -3.85
C ILE A 32 1.96 6.47 -2.54
N HIS A 33 2.56 7.64 -2.30
CA HIS A 33 3.26 7.94 -1.06
C HIS A 33 2.33 8.34 0.11
N GLN A 34 1.02 8.46 -0.13
CA GLN A 34 0.01 8.86 0.88
C GLN A 34 -1.01 7.75 1.10
N ILE A 35 -0.53 6.60 1.59
CA ILE A 35 -1.36 5.45 1.93
C ILE A 35 -1.64 5.48 3.43
N TYR A 36 -2.88 5.20 3.80
CA TYR A 36 -3.30 5.13 5.19
C TYR A 36 -4.24 3.95 5.38
N THR A 37 -4.11 3.27 6.51
CA THR A 37 -5.13 2.33 6.98
C THR A 37 -6.28 3.14 7.56
N VAL A 38 -7.51 2.86 7.12
CA VAL A 38 -8.71 3.50 7.62
C VAL A 38 -9.65 2.45 8.21
N ASP A 39 -10.37 2.82 9.27
CA ASP A 39 -11.43 1.98 9.81
C ASP A 39 -12.61 1.92 8.83
N GLY A 40 -13.31 0.79 8.79
CA GLY A 40 -14.46 0.61 7.90
C GLY A 40 -15.58 1.64 8.15
N ASN A 41 -15.72 2.15 9.38
CA ASN A 41 -16.72 3.17 9.70
C ASN A 41 -16.38 4.55 9.11
N CYS A 42 -15.15 4.79 8.63
CA CYS A 42 -14.83 5.99 7.86
C CYS A 42 -15.63 6.08 6.54
N PHE A 43 -16.22 4.97 6.09
CA PHE A 43 -17.12 4.92 4.93
C PHE A 43 -18.59 5.04 5.32
N LYS A 44 -18.90 5.50 6.53
CA LYS A 44 -20.27 5.80 6.97
C LYS A 44 -20.44 7.30 7.22
N ASP A 45 -21.67 7.79 7.01
CA ASP A 45 -22.06 9.15 7.39
C ASP A 45 -22.27 9.29 8.91
N SER A 46 -22.59 10.50 9.36
CA SER A 46 -22.87 10.78 10.78
C SER A 46 -24.07 10.01 11.34
N ASN A 47 -24.91 9.44 10.48
CA ASN A 47 -26.09 8.65 10.81
C ASN A 47 -25.83 7.14 10.69
N HIS A 48 -24.56 6.71 10.52
CA HIS A 48 -24.14 5.33 10.35
C HIS A 48 -24.58 4.64 9.05
N HIS A 49 -25.00 5.41 8.03
CA HIS A 49 -25.29 4.86 6.71
C HIS A 49 -24.03 4.80 5.85
N TRP A 50 -23.90 3.75 5.05
CA TRP A 50 -22.80 3.62 4.09
C TRP A 50 -22.80 4.75 3.06
N LEU A 51 -21.63 5.37 2.86
CA LEU A 51 -21.43 6.34 1.80
C LEU A 51 -21.61 5.68 0.43
N LYS A 52 -22.16 6.44 -0.52
CA LYS A 52 -22.34 5.98 -1.89
C LYS A 52 -20.97 5.83 -2.57
N ARG A 53 -20.72 4.66 -3.14
CA ARG A 53 -19.54 4.43 -3.99
C ARG A 53 -19.59 5.36 -5.22
N ILE A 54 -18.53 6.14 -5.42
CA ILE A 54 -18.41 7.07 -6.56
C ILE A 54 -18.19 6.30 -7.86
N GLY A 55 -17.38 5.23 -7.83
CA GLY A 55 -17.10 4.40 -8.99
C GLY A 55 -16.05 3.33 -8.71
N GLN A 56 -15.48 2.80 -9.80
CA GLN A 56 -14.43 1.80 -9.76
C GLN A 56 -13.36 2.08 -10.82
N LEU A 57 -12.09 1.99 -10.40
CA LEU A 57 -10.95 2.05 -11.32
C LEU A 57 -10.98 0.90 -12.31
N ASP A 58 -10.59 1.19 -13.54
CA ASP A 58 -10.40 0.17 -14.56
C ASP A 58 -9.15 -0.66 -14.27
N LYS A 59 -9.05 -1.84 -14.90
CA LYS A 59 -8.00 -2.82 -14.63
C LYS A 59 -6.60 -2.24 -14.86
N SER A 60 -6.42 -1.48 -15.94
CA SER A 60 -5.14 -0.84 -16.29
C SER A 60 -4.65 0.12 -15.21
N ASP A 61 -5.55 0.94 -14.66
CA ASP A 61 -5.22 1.90 -13.61
C ASP A 61 -4.83 1.16 -12.31
N LYS A 62 -5.57 0.09 -11.97
CA LYS A 62 -5.26 -0.74 -10.80
C LYS A 62 -3.86 -1.37 -10.90
N GLU A 63 -3.55 -2.00 -12.03
CA GLU A 63 -2.24 -2.64 -12.26
C GLU A 63 -1.09 -1.61 -12.23
N ALA A 64 -1.32 -0.41 -12.79
CA ALA A 64 -0.33 0.66 -12.78
C ALA A 64 -0.07 1.26 -11.39
N ILE A 65 -1.12 1.32 -10.54
CA ILE A 65 -1.03 1.72 -9.14
C ILE A 65 -0.31 0.63 -8.33
N GLU A 66 -0.67 -0.63 -8.50
CA GLU A 66 -0.06 -1.78 -7.84
C GLU A 66 1.45 -1.85 -8.11
N LYS A 67 1.88 -1.77 -9.37
CA LYS A 67 3.31 -1.75 -9.71
C LYS A 67 4.07 -0.62 -9.02
N ARG A 68 3.46 0.56 -8.86
CA ARG A 68 4.08 1.68 -8.15
C ARG A 68 4.10 1.48 -6.65
N LEU A 69 3.07 0.83 -6.08
CA LEU A 69 3.05 0.44 -4.67
C LEU A 69 4.18 -0.52 -4.36
N HIS A 70 4.36 -1.55 -5.18
CA HIS A 70 5.48 -2.49 -5.06
C HIS A 70 6.83 -1.77 -5.07
N TYR A 71 7.03 -0.87 -6.04
CA TYR A 71 8.25 -0.06 -6.11
C TYR A 71 8.44 0.84 -4.87
N PHE A 72 7.39 1.55 -4.45
CA PHE A 72 7.47 2.50 -3.33
C PHE A 72 7.71 1.82 -1.99
N LEU A 73 7.09 0.66 -1.77
CA LEU A 73 7.23 -0.11 -0.53
C LEU A 73 8.43 -1.07 -0.56
N VAL A 74 9.22 -1.06 -1.63
CA VAL A 74 10.34 -1.98 -1.85
C VAL A 74 9.89 -3.45 -1.70
N ILE A 75 8.63 -3.74 -2.07
CA ILE A 75 8.11 -5.10 -2.07
C ILE A 75 8.72 -5.79 -3.28
N GLN A 76 9.71 -6.63 -3.01
CA GLN A 76 10.44 -7.32 -4.06
C GLN A 76 9.60 -8.44 -4.67
N ASP A 77 9.67 -8.57 -5.99
CA ASP A 77 9.01 -9.67 -6.72
C ASP A 77 9.62 -11.04 -6.35
N ASN A 78 10.88 -11.05 -5.90
CA ASN A 78 11.55 -12.24 -5.40
C ASN A 78 11.81 -12.07 -3.89
N PRO A 79 11.15 -12.84 -3.02
CA PRO A 79 11.39 -12.78 -1.57
C PRO A 79 12.84 -13.13 -1.20
N ASN A 80 13.54 -13.92 -2.04
CA ASN A 80 14.96 -14.25 -1.80
C ASN A 80 15.92 -13.09 -2.05
N SER A 81 15.48 -11.99 -2.67
CA SER A 81 16.29 -10.78 -2.85
C SER A 81 15.95 -9.67 -1.86
N ASP A 82 15.02 -9.92 -0.94
CA ASP A 82 14.64 -8.96 0.10
C ASP A 82 15.86 -8.54 0.92
N TRP A 83 16.18 -7.24 0.86
CA TRP A 83 17.38 -6.71 1.50
C TRP A 83 17.35 -6.93 3.02
N PHE A 84 16.16 -6.81 3.63
CA PHE A 84 16.01 -7.01 5.06
C PHE A 84 16.30 -8.47 5.42
N SER A 85 15.72 -9.43 4.70
CA SER A 85 15.99 -10.86 4.87
C SER A 85 17.46 -11.21 4.68
N GLN A 86 18.15 -10.58 3.74
CA GLN A 86 19.57 -10.83 3.46
C GLN A 86 20.54 -10.15 4.43
N ASN A 87 20.11 -9.10 5.15
CA ASN A 87 21.02 -8.25 5.95
C ASN A 87 20.56 -8.08 7.41
N ALA A 88 19.40 -8.61 7.79
CA ALA A 88 18.93 -8.53 9.16
C ALA A 88 19.69 -9.52 10.03
N SER A 89 20.28 -9.01 11.12
CA SER A 89 20.72 -9.88 12.20
C SER A 89 19.51 -10.38 13.00
N PRO A 90 19.62 -11.51 13.72
CA PRO A 90 18.57 -11.99 14.62
C PRO A 90 18.09 -10.91 15.60
N GLU A 91 18.97 -10.06 16.10
CA GLU A 91 18.64 -8.96 17.01
C GLU A 91 17.81 -7.86 16.34
N LEU A 92 18.09 -7.56 15.06
CA LEU A 92 17.32 -6.59 14.29
C LEU A 92 15.92 -7.15 13.97
N ALA A 93 15.84 -8.42 13.58
CA ALA A 93 14.58 -9.11 13.36
C ALA A 93 13.71 -9.11 14.64
N LYS A 94 14.30 -9.39 15.82
CA LYS A 94 13.59 -9.33 17.11
C LYS A 94 13.00 -7.96 17.43
N LYS A 95 13.66 -6.87 17.02
CA LYS A 95 13.16 -5.50 17.19
C LYS A 95 11.99 -5.18 16.26
N VAL A 96 11.97 -5.74 15.06
CA VAL A 96 10.85 -5.56 14.12
C VAL A 96 9.63 -6.33 14.58
N PHE A 97 9.82 -7.57 15.04
CA PHE A 97 8.76 -8.44 15.53
C PHE A 97 8.46 -8.29 17.03
N TYR A 98 8.77 -7.13 17.63
CA TYR A 98 8.71 -6.94 19.09
C TYR A 98 7.30 -7.09 19.69
N GLN A 99 6.25 -7.00 18.87
CA GLN A 99 4.85 -7.12 19.28
C GLN A 99 4.39 -8.57 19.44
N LEU A 100 5.16 -9.54 18.92
CA LEU A 100 4.86 -10.96 19.04
C LEU A 100 5.33 -11.51 20.40
N SER A 101 4.69 -12.58 20.87
CA SER A 101 5.22 -13.32 22.02
C SER A 101 6.61 -13.87 21.70
N GLU A 102 7.41 -14.15 22.73
CA GLU A 102 8.79 -14.59 22.53
C GLU A 102 8.89 -15.88 21.70
N ASP A 103 7.97 -16.83 21.94
CA ASP A 103 7.89 -18.10 21.20
C ASP A 103 7.48 -17.88 19.74
N GLU A 104 6.45 -17.07 19.47
CA GLU A 104 6.02 -16.74 18.10
C GLU A 104 7.11 -15.99 17.34
N ARG A 105 7.79 -15.06 18.01
CA ARG A 105 8.88 -14.27 17.44
C ARG A 105 10.07 -15.14 17.08
N ASN A 106 10.49 -16.05 17.96
CA ASN A 106 11.64 -16.91 17.70
C ASN A 106 11.34 -17.90 16.55
N ASN A 107 10.15 -18.52 16.55
CA ASN A 107 9.73 -19.40 15.45
C ASN A 107 9.71 -18.67 14.09
N LEU A 108 9.15 -17.46 14.05
CA LEU A 108 9.13 -16.64 12.84
C LEU A 108 10.53 -16.24 12.39
N ILE A 109 11.44 -15.94 13.32
CA ILE A 109 12.84 -15.60 12.99
C ILE A 109 13.58 -16.80 12.42
N ASP A 110 13.36 -17.99 12.99
CA ASP A 110 13.99 -19.22 12.50
C ASP A 110 13.49 -19.56 11.09
N GLU A 111 12.17 -19.44 10.83
CA GLU A 111 11.59 -19.59 9.50
C GLU A 111 12.09 -18.51 8.51
N PHE A 112 12.24 -17.27 8.97
CA PHE A 112 12.65 -16.12 8.15
C PHE A 112 14.14 -16.15 7.78
N LEU A 113 14.99 -16.69 8.67
CA LEU A 113 16.44 -16.80 8.45
C LEU A 113 16.87 -18.16 7.90
N GLY A 114 15.94 -19.12 7.79
CA GLY A 114 16.18 -20.44 7.19
C GLY A 114 17.02 -21.39 8.05
N PHE A 115 16.88 -21.31 9.38
CA PHE A 115 17.53 -22.21 10.34
C PHE A 115 16.71 -23.48 10.62
#